data_AF-A0A165SHL4-F1
#
_entry.id   AF-A0A165SHL4-F1
#
_cell.length_a   1.000
_cell.length_b   1.000
_cell.length_c   1.000
_cell.angle_alpha   90.00
_cell.angle_beta   90.00
_cell.angle_gamma   90.00
#
_symmetry.space_group_name_H-M   'P 1'
#
loop_
_entity.id
_entity.type
_entity.pdbx_description
1 polymer ?
#
loop_
_entity_poly.entity_id
_entity_poly.type
_entity_poly.pdbx_seq_one_letter_code
_entity_poly.pdbx_strand_id
1 'polypeptide(L)' 'MLAEVVERDARDMGRADAPLKPAADAVEIDTSALSIGEAVAVALALVAERLGAQAS' A
#
# COMPACT_ATOMS: atom_id res chain seq x y z
N MET A 1 -14.97 -17.56 1.48
CA MET A 1 -13.64 -16.99 1.17
C MET A 1 -13.72 -15.69 0.36
N LEU A 2 -14.12 -15.67 -0.93
CA LEU A 2 -14.16 -14.41 -1.72
C LEU A 2 -15.22 -13.41 -1.23
N ALA A 3 -16.41 -13.90 -0.86
CA ALA A 3 -17.48 -13.07 -0.30
C ALA A 3 -17.10 -12.42 1.05
N GLU A 4 -16.34 -13.13 1.88
CA GLU A 4 -15.86 -12.63 3.17
C GLU A 4 -14.81 -11.51 3.00
N VAL A 5 -13.94 -11.62 1.99
CA VAL A 5 -12.96 -10.58 1.66
C VAL A 5 -13.67 -9.32 1.17
N VAL A 6 -14.64 -9.47 0.26
CA VAL A 6 -15.42 -8.34 -0.28
C VAL A 6 -16.21 -7.63 0.81
N GLU A 7 -16.87 -8.37 1.72
CA GLU A 7 -17.63 -7.77 2.81
C GLU A 7 -16.74 -7.00 3.79
N ARG A 8 -15.56 -7.55 4.12
CA ARG A 8 -14.58 -6.88 4.97
C ARG A 8 -14.08 -5.59 4.31
N ASP A 9 -13.70 -5.66 3.05
CA ASP A 9 -13.15 -4.50 2.34
C ASP A 9 -14.19 -3.36 2.24
N ALA A 10 -15.46 -3.68 1.96
CA ALA A 10 -16.55 -2.69 1.96
C ALA A 10 -16.74 -2.02 3.33
N ARG A 11 -16.62 -2.80 4.42
CA ARG A 11 -16.71 -2.29 5.80
C ARG A 11 -15.52 -1.39 6.15
N ASP A 12 -14.31 -1.79 5.78
CA ASP A 12 -13.08 -1.06 6.08
C ASP A 12 -12.95 0.25 5.28
N MET A 13 -13.48 0.30 4.05
CA MET A 13 -13.57 1.52 3.24
C MET A 13 -14.56 2.55 3.81
N GLY A 14 -15.62 2.09 4.48
CA GLY A 14 -16.71 2.94 4.99
C GLY A 14 -16.53 3.45 6.42
N ARG A 15 -15.42 3.09 7.11
CA ARG A 15 -15.25 3.44 8.52
C ARG A 15 -14.99 4.95 8.70
N ALA A 16 -15.67 5.55 9.69
CA ALA A 16 -15.55 6.98 10.00
C ALA A 16 -14.16 7.37 10.53
N ASP A 17 -13.51 6.46 11.27
CA ASP A 17 -12.18 6.68 11.84
C ASP A 17 -11.10 5.93 11.06
N ALA A 18 -10.11 6.64 10.52
CA ALA A 18 -8.98 6.11 9.75
C ALA A 18 -9.38 5.26 8.51
N PRO A 19 -10.23 5.73 7.60
CA PRO A 19 -10.71 4.94 6.45
C PRO A 19 -9.57 4.32 5.63
N LEU A 20 -9.83 3.17 5.00
CA LEU A 20 -8.90 2.50 4.10
C LEU A 20 -8.71 3.31 2.80
N LYS A 21 -8.00 4.43 2.87
CA LYS A 21 -7.71 5.33 1.77
C LYS A 21 -6.21 5.66 1.75
N PRO A 22 -5.53 5.57 0.59
CA PRO A 22 -4.16 6.03 0.46
C PRO A 22 -4.03 7.51 0.85
N ALA A 23 -2.93 7.87 1.50
CA ALA A 23 -2.57 9.27 1.76
C ALA A 23 -2.31 10.01 0.44
N ALA A 24 -2.35 11.35 0.46
CA ALA A 24 -2.15 12.15 -0.75
C ALA A 24 -0.75 11.98 -1.37
N ASP A 25 0.24 11.61 -0.56
CA ASP A 25 1.63 11.35 -0.94
C ASP A 25 1.98 9.86 -0.95
N ALA A 26 0.97 8.98 -0.81
CA ALA A 26 1.18 7.55 -0.86
C ALA A 26 1.62 7.12 -2.26
N VAL A 27 2.52 6.13 -2.32
CA VAL A 27 2.89 5.45 -3.56
C VAL A 27 2.17 4.11 -3.57
N GLU A 28 1.37 3.87 -4.61
CA GLU A 28 0.70 2.60 -4.81
C GLU A 28 1.67 1.60 -5.44
N ILE A 29 1.77 0.41 -4.85
CA ILE A 29 2.56 -0.71 -5.37
C ILE A 29 1.59 -1.82 -5.72
N ASP A 30 1.32 -1.99 -7.02
CA ASP A 30 0.54 -3.14 -7.51
C ASP A 30 1.41 -4.40 -7.46
N THR A 31 1.06 -5.32 -6.57
CA THR A 31 1.77 -6.58 -6.37
C THR A 31 1.12 -7.76 -7.10
N SER A 32 0.08 -7.52 -7.90
CA SER A 32 -0.72 -8.57 -8.55
C SER A 32 0.10 -9.55 -9.40
N ALA A 33 1.22 -9.08 -9.96
CA ALA A 33 2.12 -9.88 -10.78
C ALA A 33 3.51 -10.09 -10.15
N LEU A 34 3.72 -9.66 -8.91
CA LEU A 34 5.02 -9.70 -8.25
C LEU A 34 5.11 -10.89 -7.29
N SER A 35 6.27 -11.55 -7.26
CA SER A 35 6.65 -12.37 -6.13
C SER A 35 6.87 -11.51 -4.88
N ILE A 36 6.85 -12.15 -3.71
CA ILE A 36 7.08 -11.47 -2.42
C ILE A 36 8.43 -10.72 -2.43
N GLY A 37 9.49 -11.34 -2.96
CA GLY A 37 10.82 -10.73 -3.01
C GLY A 37 10.86 -9.49 -3.89
N GLU A 38 10.17 -9.51 -5.03
CA GLU A 38 10.08 -8.37 -5.95
C GLU A 38 9.30 -7.22 -5.33
N ALA A 39 8.16 -7.49 -4.69
CA ALA A 39 7.38 -6.47 -3.99
C ALA A 39 8.18 -5.79 -2.88
N VAL A 40 8.95 -6.57 -2.10
CA VAL A 40 9.82 -6.04 -1.05
C VAL A 40 10.94 -5.19 -1.63
N ALA A 41 11.57 -5.62 -2.73
CA ALA A 41 12.63 -4.85 -3.38
C ALA A 41 12.14 -3.49 -3.89
N VAL A 42 10.94 -3.43 -4.49
CA VAL A 42 10.31 -2.19 -4.94
C VAL A 42 10.04 -1.25 -3.76
N ALA A 43 9.49 -1.76 -2.66
CA ALA A 43 9.23 -0.96 -1.46
C ALA A 43 10.52 -0.38 -0.86
N LEU A 44 11.60 -1.19 -0.78
CA LEU A 44 12.89 -0.74 -0.26
C LEU A 44 13.52 0.37 -1.12
N ALA A 45 13.42 0.27 -2.44
CA ALA A 45 13.94 1.29 -3.35
C ALA A 45 13.24 2.64 -3.15
N LEU A 46 11.90 2.64 -3.06
CA LEU A 46 11.10 3.85 -2.82
C LEU A 46 11.43 4.51 -1.48
N VAL A 47 11.65 3.71 -0.43
CA VAL A 47 12.05 4.22 0.88
C VAL A 47 13.46 4.84 0.82
N ALA A 48 14.41 4.15 0.18
CA ALA A 48 15.78 4.63 0.04
C ALA A 48 15.85 5.96 -0.75
N GLU A 49 15.09 6.07 -1.83
CA GLU A 49 14.98 7.31 -2.62
C GLU A 49 14.48 8.47 -1.76
N ARG A 50 13.38 8.26 -1.01
CA ARG A 50 12.81 9.31 -0.15
C ARG A 50 13.76 9.72 0.98
N LEU A 51 14.43 8.77 1.63
CA LEU A 51 15.39 9.08 2.69
C LEU A 51 16.64 9.79 2.15
N GLY A 52 17.10 9.46 0.94
CA GLY A 52 18.21 10.14 0.27
C GLY A 52 17.84 11.56 -0.20
N ALA A 53 16.62 11.75 -0.70
CA ALA A 53 16.13 13.06 -1.14
C ALA A 53 15.90 14.05 0.02
N GLN A 54 15.63 13.57 1.23
CA GLN A 54 15.46 14.42 2.42
C GLN A 54 16.79 14.86 3.05
N ALA A 55 17.92 14.27 2.62
CA ALA A 55 19.26 14.55 3.14
C ALA A 55 20.05 15.59 2.29
N SER A 56 19.37 16.25 1.34
CA SER A 56 19.92 17.29 0.45
C SER A 56 19.22 18.62 0.67
#